data_AF-A0A914W1X3-F1
#
_entry.id   AF-A0A914W1X3-F1
#
_cell.length_a   1.000
_cell.length_b   1.000
_cell.length_c   1.000
_cell.angle_alpha   90.00
_cell.angle_beta   90.00
_cell.angle_gamma   90.00
#
_symmetry.space_group_name_H-M   'P 1'
#
loop_
_entity.id
_entity.type
_entity.pdbx_description
1 polymer ?
#
loop_
_entity_poly.entity_id
_entity_poly.type
_entity_poly.pdbx_seq_one_letter_code
_entity_poly.pdbx_strand_id
1 'polypeptide(L)'
;VYIRIANEEWNVYRRYSDFLKLHQLLCKQDSAVSAFKFPPKKKVGKKEKAFVEERRRALEAYLRMAINHVVQTFPEFTAVPVTKETLSKLLTFLNDV
;
A
#
# COMPACT_ATOMS: atom_id res chain seq x y z
N VAL A 1 2.31 3.84 -8.05
CA VAL A 1 2.85 4.55 -6.87
C VAL A 1 4.29 4.13 -6.69
N TYR A 2 5.17 5.01 -6.23
CA TYR A 2 6.59 4.70 -6.09
C TYR A 2 6.90 4.27 -4.64
N ILE A 3 7.55 3.11 -4.50
CA ILE A 3 7.89 2.53 -3.20
C ILE A 3 9.40 2.39 -3.12
N ARG A 4 9.94 2.77 -1.95
CA ARG A 4 11.34 2.59 -1.59
C ARG A 4 11.40 2.02 -0.18
N ILE A 5 12.08 0.88 -0.03
CA ILE A 5 12.25 0.18 1.23
C ILE A 5 13.71 -0.27 1.29
N ALA A 6 14.41 0.12 2.36
CA ALA A 6 15.85 -0.09 2.49
C ALA A 6 16.61 0.34 1.21
N ASN A 7 17.22 -0.63 0.52
CA ASN A 7 18.01 -0.41 -0.70
C ASN A 7 17.25 -0.74 -1.99
N GLU A 8 15.98 -1.10 -1.91
CA GLU A 8 15.16 -1.43 -3.07
C GLU A 8 14.14 -0.34 -3.37
N GLU A 9 13.93 -0.10 -4.65
CA GLU A 9 12.94 0.82 -5.15
C GLU A 9 12.21 0.26 -6.37
N TRP A 10 10.90 0.40 -6.41
CA TRP A 10 10.09 -0.04 -7.54
C TRP A 10 8.77 0.72 -7.61
N ASN A 11 8.10 0.60 -8.75
CA ASN A 11 6.76 1.13 -8.95
C ASN A 11 5.72 0.04 -8.78
N VAL A 12 4.65 0.34 -8.03
CA VAL A 12 3.46 -0.52 -7.94
C VAL A 12 2.36 0.08 -8.80
N TYR A 13 1.96 -0.66 -9.84
CA TYR A 13 0.89 -0.28 -10.76
C TYR A 13 -0.41 -1.01 -10.38
N ARG A 14 -1.32 -0.29 -9.72
CA ARG A 14 -2.62 -0.82 -9.26
C ARG A 14 -3.70 0.24 -9.37
N ARG A 15 -4.95 -0.18 -9.61
CA ARG A 15 -6.09 0.74 -9.65
C ARG A 15 -6.52 1.07 -8.22
N TYR A 16 -7.16 2.21 -8.03
CA TYR A 16 -7.72 2.63 -6.72
C TYR A 16 -8.58 1.53 -6.07
N SER A 17 -9.38 0.80 -6.85
CA SER A 17 -10.20 -0.31 -6.34
C SER A 17 -9.37 -1.43 -5.71
N ASP A 18 -8.17 -1.66 -6.23
CA ASP A 18 -7.29 -2.72 -5.74
C ASP A 18 -6.66 -2.28 -4.41
N PHE A 19 -6.29 -1.01 -4.27
CA PHE A 19 -5.87 -0.42 -2.98
C PHE A 19 -6.99 -0.49 -1.93
N LEU A 20 -8.24 -0.22 -2.33
CA LEU A 20 -9.37 -0.30 -1.41
C LEU A 20 -9.60 -1.73 -0.91
N LYS A 21 -9.48 -2.72 -1.79
CA LYS A 21 -9.55 -4.15 -1.42
C LYS A 21 -8.42 -4.52 -0.44
N LEU A 22 -7.20 -4.07 -0.71
CA LEU A 22 -6.07 -4.27 0.20
C LEU A 22 -6.36 -3.65 1.58
N HIS A 23 -6.82 -2.41 1.64
CA HIS A 23 -7.15 -1.75 2.90
C HIS A 23 -8.22 -2.52 3.69
N GLN A 24 -9.30 -2.94 3.02
CA GLN A 24 -10.35 -3.73 3.65
C GLN A 24 -9.86 -5.09 4.15
N LEU A 25 -8.93 -5.74 3.42
CA LEU A 25 -8.31 -6.99 3.84
C LEU A 25 -7.48 -6.77 5.11
N LEU A 26 -6.60 -5.75 5.10
CA LEU A 26 -5.74 -5.44 6.25
C LEU A 26 -6.55 -5.05 7.48
N CYS A 27 -7.59 -4.22 7.35
CA CYS A 27 -8.47 -3.87 8.48
C CYS A 27 -9.21 -5.07 9.09
N LYS A 28 -9.46 -6.13 8.31
CA LYS A 28 -10.07 -7.37 8.81
C LYS A 28 -9.07 -8.24 9.58
N GLN A 29 -7.80 -8.20 9.18
CA GLN A 29 -6.73 -8.96 9.83
C GLN A 29 -6.20 -8.25 11.08
N ASP A 30 -6.12 -6.92 11.02
CA ASP A 30 -5.64 -6.08 12.10
C ASP A 30 -6.47 -4.78 12.16
N SER A 31 -7.22 -4.63 13.25
CA SER A 31 -8.10 -3.48 13.46
C SER A 31 -7.32 -2.16 13.61
N ALA A 32 -6.03 -2.19 13.95
CA ALA A 32 -5.19 -0.99 14.02
C ALA A 32 -5.09 -0.27 12.66
N VAL A 33 -5.15 -1.03 11.56
CA VAL A 33 -5.10 -0.48 10.19
C VAL A 33 -6.34 0.36 9.86
N SER A 34 -7.46 0.19 10.59
CA SER A 34 -8.66 1.02 10.39
C SER A 34 -8.45 2.50 10.72
N ALA A 35 -7.48 2.81 11.58
CA ALA A 35 -7.08 4.19 11.89
C ALA A 35 -6.23 4.83 10.78
N PHE A 36 -5.78 4.05 9.78
CA PHE A 36 -4.89 4.56 8.74
C PHE A 36 -5.67 5.43 7.76
N LYS A 37 -5.16 6.63 7.50
CA LYS A 37 -5.79 7.55 6.56
C LYS A 37 -5.77 6.97 5.14
N PHE A 38 -6.93 6.51 4.67
CA PHE A 38 -7.11 6.04 3.30
C PHE A 38 -7.83 7.11 2.44
N PRO A 39 -7.35 7.41 1.22
CA PRO A 39 -7.97 8.45 0.40
C PRO A 39 -9.40 8.07 -0.01
N PRO A 40 -10.39 8.97 0.17
CA PRO A 40 -11.80 8.64 -0.06
C PRO A 40 -12.16 8.51 -1.54
N LYS A 41 -13.24 7.77 -1.79
CA LYS A 41 -13.81 7.60 -3.12
C LYS A 41 -14.59 8.88 -3.50
N LYS A 42 -14.04 9.70 -4.39
CA LYS A 42 -14.73 10.89 -4.91
C LYS A 42 -15.79 10.50 -5.95
N LYS A 43 -17.02 11.04 -5.81
CA LYS A 43 -18.17 10.74 -6.70
C LYS A 43 -18.17 11.57 -8.00
N VAL A 44 -17.57 12.77 -8.01
CA VAL A 44 -17.48 13.70 -9.17
C VAL A 44 -16.03 14.17 -9.39
N GLY A 45 -15.62 14.52 -10.63
CA GLY A 45 -14.31 15.12 -10.94
C GLY A 45 -13.13 14.14 -11.13
N LYS A 46 -13.38 12.85 -11.41
CA LYS A 46 -12.36 11.78 -11.36
C LYS A 46 -11.19 11.90 -12.36
N LYS A 47 -11.30 12.73 -13.40
CA LYS A 47 -10.32 12.83 -14.50
C LYS A 47 -9.44 14.08 -14.43
N GLU A 48 -9.67 14.98 -13.47
CA GLU A 48 -8.81 16.15 -13.30
C GLU A 48 -7.39 15.69 -12.93
N LYS A 49 -6.39 16.10 -13.72
CA LYS A 49 -5.00 15.68 -13.54
C LYS A 49 -4.50 15.97 -12.13
N ALA A 50 -4.85 17.14 -11.58
CA ALA A 50 -4.51 17.53 -10.22
C ALA A 50 -5.04 16.52 -9.18
N PHE A 51 -6.29 16.09 -9.34
CA PHE A 51 -6.91 15.11 -8.44
C PHE A 51 -6.28 13.72 -8.55
N VAL A 52 -5.95 13.29 -9.77
CA VAL A 52 -5.28 12.00 -9.99
C VAL A 52 -3.91 11.99 -9.30
N GLU A 53 -3.13 13.07 -9.42
CA GLU A 53 -1.83 13.19 -8.76
C GLU A 53 -1.94 13.30 -7.24
N GLU A 54 -2.88 14.08 -6.72
CA GLU A 54 -3.16 14.16 -5.29
C GLU A 54 -3.51 12.78 -4.72
N ARG A 55 -4.41 12.05 -5.38
CA ARG A 55 -4.77 10.68 -5.00
C ARG A 55 -3.57 9.75 -5.10
N ARG A 56 -2.74 9.85 -6.14
CA ARG A 56 -1.53 9.03 -6.30
C ARG A 56 -0.59 9.22 -5.11
N ARG A 57 -0.33 10.47 -4.71
CA ARG A 57 0.50 10.81 -3.54
C ARG A 57 -0.09 10.26 -2.24
N ALA A 58 -1.41 10.41 -2.05
CA ALA A 58 -2.09 9.88 -0.87
C ALA A 58 -2.03 8.34 -0.80
N LEU A 59 -2.23 7.66 -1.93
CA LEU A 59 -2.10 6.19 -2.00
C LEU A 59 -0.66 5.71 -1.77
N GLU A 60 0.33 6.47 -2.23
CA GLU A 60 1.74 6.18 -1.98
C GLU A 60 2.08 6.28 -0.49
N ALA A 61 1.66 7.37 0.16
CA ALA A 61 1.84 7.54 1.61
C ALA A 61 1.12 6.44 2.41
N TYR A 62 -0.12 6.13 2.04
CA TYR A 62 -0.89 5.04 2.65
C TYR A 62 -0.16 3.70 2.53
N LEU A 63 0.32 3.35 1.32
CA LEU A 63 0.96 2.06 1.09
C LEU A 63 2.26 1.92 1.89
N ARG A 64 3.05 2.98 2.03
CA ARG A 64 4.25 2.97 2.89
C ARG A 64 3.89 2.70 4.35
N MET A 65 2.87 3.38 4.87
CA MET A 65 2.42 3.19 6.25
C MET A 65 1.89 1.76 6.48
N ALA A 66 1.12 1.23 5.54
CA ALA A 66 0.62 -0.15 5.58
C ALA A 66 1.76 -1.19 5.56
N ILE A 67 2.75 -1.03 4.68
CA ILE A 67 3.90 -1.95 4.61
C ILE A 67 4.73 -1.88 5.90
N ASN A 68 5.02 -0.67 6.41
CA ASN A 68 5.75 -0.53 7.66
C ASN A 68 5.04 -1.22 8.83
N HIS A 69 3.73 -1.08 8.91
CA HIS A 69 2.92 -1.78 9.92
C HIS A 69 3.05 -3.29 9.78
N VAL A 70 2.85 -3.83 8.57
CA VAL A 70 3.00 -5.27 8.29
C VAL A 70 4.41 -5.76 8.69
N VAL A 71 5.46 -5.03 8.32
CA VAL A 71 6.84 -5.40 8.68
C VAL A 71 7.05 -5.44 10.21
N GLN A 72 6.42 -4.54 10.96
CA GLN A 72 6.51 -4.49 12.42
C GLN A 72 5.65 -5.54 13.12
N THR A 73 4.51 -5.90 12.54
CA THR A 73 3.55 -6.85 13.13
C THR A 73 3.94 -8.30 12.86
N PHE A 74 4.52 -8.60 11.70
CA PHE A 74 4.82 -9.98 11.30
C PHE A 74 6.27 -10.38 11.67
N PRO A 75 6.45 -11.35 12.59
CA PRO A 75 7.79 -11.73 13.07
C PRO A 75 8.71 -12.28 11.98
N GLU A 76 8.17 -12.76 10.86
CA GLU A 76 8.94 -13.25 9.70
C GLU A 76 9.94 -12.21 9.14
N PHE A 77 9.64 -10.92 9.30
CA PHE A 77 10.53 -9.83 8.87
C PHE A 77 11.60 -9.45 9.91
N THR A 78 11.60 -10.09 11.09
CA THR A 78 12.68 -9.90 12.09
C THR A 78 13.91 -10.75 11.78
N ALA A 79 13.72 -11.92 11.17
CA ALA A 79 14.79 -12.87 10.86
C ALA A 79 15.24 -12.82 9.40
N VAL A 80 14.44 -12.20 8.51
CA VAL A 80 14.69 -12.12 7.08
C VAL A 80 14.73 -10.67 6.63
N PRO A 81 15.68 -10.27 5.75
CA PRO A 81 15.68 -8.94 5.17
C PRO A 81 14.35 -8.61 4.48
N VAL A 82 13.86 -7.38 4.72
CA VAL A 82 12.68 -6.85 4.04
C VAL A 82 13.09 -6.47 2.61
N THR A 83 12.66 -7.27 1.63
CA THR A 83 12.89 -7.05 0.20
C THR A 83 11.56 -7.08 -0.55
N LYS A 84 11.53 -6.60 -1.80
CA LYS A 84 10.38 -6.70 -2.70
C LYS A 84 9.92 -8.16 -2.78
N GLU A 85 10.84 -9.11 -2.89
CA GLU A 85 10.51 -10.53 -3.02
C GLU A 85 9.80 -11.07 -1.77
N THR A 86 10.34 -10.83 -0.58
CA THR A 86 9.74 -11.33 0.67
C THR A 86 8.39 -10.68 0.93
N LEU A 87 8.27 -9.37 0.71
CA LEU A 87 7.01 -8.64 0.81
C LEU A 87 5.98 -9.11 -0.21
N SER A 88 6.39 -9.47 -1.43
CA SER A 88 5.47 -9.89 -2.49
C SER A 88 4.89 -11.29 -2.27
N LYS A 89 5.61 -12.16 -1.54
CA LYS A 89 5.10 -13.47 -1.11
C LYS A 89 3.94 -13.33 -0.12
N LEU A 90 4.01 -12.34 0.77
CA LEU A 90 2.97 -12.05 1.75
C LEU A 90 1.83 -11.20 1.16
N LEU A 91 2.18 -10.14 0.44
CA LEU A 91 1.26 -9.18 -0.15
C LEU A 91 1.34 -9.28 -1.68
N THR A 92 0.53 -10.17 -2.26
CA THR A 92 0.42 -10.32 -3.72
C THR A 92 0.01 -9.04 -4.45
N PHE A 93 -0.50 -8.05 -3.70
CA PHE A 93 -0.72 -6.68 -4.17
C PHE A 93 0.55 -6.02 -4.73
N LEU A 94 1.74 -6.38 -4.24
CA LEU A 94 3.02 -5.80 -4.64
C LEU A 94 3.65 -6.44 -5.89
N ASN A 95 3.14 -7.58 -6.34
CA ASN A 95 3.56 -8.20 -7.59
C ASN A 95 3.24 -7.30 -8.78
N ASP A 96 4.01 -7.39 -9.86
CA ASP A 96 3.64 -6.73 -11.13
C ASP A 96 2.32 -7.33 -11.68
N VAL A 97 1.49 -6.54 -12.38
CA VAL A 97 0.26 -7.04 -13.06
C VAL A 97 0.63 -7.60 -14.40
#